data_AF-A0A6N3QXL9-F1
#
_entry.id   AF-A0A6N3QXL9-F1
#
_cell.length_a   1.000
_cell.length_b   1.000
_cell.length_c   1.000
_cell.angle_alpha   90.00
_cell.angle_beta   90.00
_cell.angle_gamma   90.00
#
_symmetry.space_group_name_H-M   'P 1'
#
loop_
_entity.id
_entity.type
_entity.pdbx_description
1 polymer ?
#
loop_
_entity_poly.entity_id
_entity_poly.type
_entity_poly.pdbx_seq_one_letter_code
_entity_poly.pdbx_strand_id
1 'polypeptide(L)'
;MTKAIAAFPHAAMAALTELLGQKEENSWRIMLMTMLISQPALAEQVLPWLSTPAVAVLKSYQQQLTQPSNHACADLLPAVLVSPPWLSKKKNL
;
A
#
# COMPACT_ATOMS: atom_id res chain seq x y z
N MET A 1 -5.80 -21.07 0.27
CA MET A 1 -6.24 -19.81 -0.38
C MET A 1 -6.04 -19.97 -1.89
N THR A 2 -6.91 -19.35 -2.67
CA THR A 2 -7.44 -19.79 -3.98
C THR A 2 -6.42 -19.97 -5.12
N LYS A 3 -6.26 -21.21 -5.61
CA LYS A 3 -5.43 -21.57 -6.79
C LYS A 3 -5.76 -20.75 -8.06
N ALA A 4 -6.97 -20.20 -8.16
CA ALA A 4 -7.40 -19.39 -9.30
C ALA A 4 -6.75 -18.00 -9.36
N ILE A 5 -6.47 -17.37 -8.20
CA ILE A 5 -5.82 -16.05 -8.16
C ILE A 5 -4.33 -16.18 -8.55
N ALA A 6 -3.70 -17.30 -8.19
CA ALA A 6 -2.33 -17.61 -8.58
C ALA A 6 -2.19 -17.90 -10.09
N ALA A 7 -3.23 -18.44 -10.73
CA ALA A 7 -3.21 -18.74 -12.16
C ALA A 7 -3.34 -17.48 -13.03
N PHE A 8 -4.18 -16.52 -12.63
CA PHE A 8 -4.42 -15.29 -13.40
C PHE A 8 -4.49 -14.06 -12.49
N PRO A 9 -3.35 -13.57 -11.98
CA PRO A 9 -3.31 -12.42 -11.06
C PRO A 9 -3.86 -11.14 -11.71
N HIS A 10 -3.74 -11.01 -13.04
CA HIS A 10 -4.24 -9.85 -13.80
C HIS A 10 -5.77 -9.80 -13.83
N ALA A 11 -6.43 -10.93 -14.07
CA ALA A 11 -7.89 -11.00 -14.06
C ALA A 11 -8.45 -10.80 -12.64
N ALA A 12 -7.78 -11.34 -11.62
CA ALA A 12 -8.17 -11.17 -10.23
C ALA A 12 -8.06 -9.69 -9.79
N MET A 13 -6.96 -9.02 -10.15
CA MET A 13 -6.79 -7.60 -9.86
C MET A 13 -7.85 -6.76 -10.57
N ALA A 14 -8.09 -7.02 -11.86
CA ALA A 14 -9.09 -6.30 -12.65
C ALA A 14 -10.50 -6.44 -12.06
N ALA A 15 -10.90 -7.67 -11.74
CA ALA A 15 -12.21 -7.95 -11.14
C ALA A 15 -12.38 -7.26 -9.77
N LEU A 16 -11.32 -7.24 -8.93
CA LEU A 16 -11.37 -6.55 -7.63
C LEU A 16 -11.52 -5.04 -7.78
N THR A 17 -10.78 -4.43 -8.70
CA THR A 17 -10.93 -2.99 -9.00
C THR A 17 -12.31 -2.65 -9.55
N GLU A 18 -12.90 -3.52 -10.38
CA GLU A 18 -14.27 -3.31 -10.86
C GLU A 18 -15.31 -3.44 -9.74
N LEU A 19 -15.17 -4.46 -8.91
CA LEU A 19 -16.03 -4.67 -7.75
C LEU A 19 -15.96 -3.47 -6.79
N LEU A 20 -14.76 -2.95 -6.53
CA LEU A 20 -14.55 -1.74 -5.72
C LEU A 20 -15.11 -0.47 -6.36
N GLY A 21 -15.13 -0.39 -7.70
CA GLY A 21 -15.79 0.70 -8.43
C GLY A 21 -17.31 0.71 -8.32
N GLN A 22 -17.92 -0.45 -8.04
CA GLN A 22 -19.38 -0.58 -7.85
C GLN A 22 -19.78 -0.54 -6.37
N LYS A 23 -19.00 -1.20 -5.51
CA LYS A 23 -19.27 -1.34 -4.08
C LYS A 23 -17.96 -1.30 -3.30
N GLU A 24 -17.89 -0.34 -2.40
CA GLU A 24 -16.73 -0.19 -1.54
C GLU A 24 -16.81 -1.18 -0.36
N GLU A 25 -16.06 -2.29 -0.45
CA GLU A 25 -15.87 -3.23 0.66
C GLU A 25 -14.45 -3.17 1.21
N ASN A 26 -14.35 -3.10 2.55
CA ASN A 26 -13.07 -3.10 3.25
C ASN A 26 -12.23 -4.36 2.98
N SER A 27 -12.87 -5.52 2.84
CA SER A 27 -12.21 -6.80 2.55
C SER A 27 -11.52 -6.77 1.18
N TRP A 28 -12.23 -6.30 0.14
CA TRP A 28 -11.70 -6.18 -1.22
C TRP A 28 -10.64 -5.10 -1.31
N ARG A 29 -10.80 -3.98 -0.59
CA ARG A 29 -9.79 -2.94 -0.50
C ARG A 29 -8.47 -3.49 0.06
N ILE A 30 -8.53 -4.22 1.17
CA ILE A 30 -7.33 -4.83 1.77
C ILE A 30 -6.68 -5.81 0.79
N MET A 31 -7.47 -6.62 0.10
CA MET A 31 -6.96 -7.59 -0.87
C MET A 31 -6.32 -6.90 -2.09
N LEU A 32 -6.95 -5.85 -2.61
CA LEU A 32 -6.40 -5.05 -3.70
C LEU A 32 -5.09 -4.38 -3.30
N MET A 33 -5.05 -3.72 -2.14
CA MET A 33 -3.84 -3.09 -1.61
C MET A 33 -2.70 -4.10 -1.45
N THR A 34 -3.00 -5.28 -0.89
CA THR A 34 -1.99 -6.34 -0.71
C THR A 34 -1.43 -6.82 -2.05
N MET A 35 -2.29 -6.96 -3.08
CA MET A 35 -1.85 -7.31 -4.43
C MET A 35 -1.05 -6.17 -5.08
N LEU A 36 -1.44 -4.91 -4.87
CA LEU A 36 -0.75 -3.73 -5.39
C LEU A 36 0.66 -3.60 -4.82
N ILE A 37 0.82 -3.85 -3.51
CA ILE A 37 2.12 -3.84 -2.82
C ILE A 37 3.00 -4.99 -3.35
N SER A 38 2.42 -6.17 -3.50
CA SER A 38 3.16 -7.35 -3.95
C SER A 38 3.60 -7.24 -5.41
N GLN A 39 2.75 -6.66 -6.26
CA GLN A 39 2.91 -6.63 -7.72
C GLN A 39 2.41 -5.30 -8.31
N PRO A 40 3.12 -4.18 -8.08
CA PRO A 40 2.67 -2.86 -8.54
C PRO A 40 2.65 -2.73 -10.07
N ALA A 41 3.54 -3.44 -10.78
CA ALA A 41 3.61 -3.45 -12.24
C ALA A 41 2.34 -4.00 -12.91
N LEU A 42 1.57 -4.80 -12.17
CA LEU A 42 0.36 -5.46 -12.65
C LEU A 42 -0.81 -4.48 -12.78
N ALA A 43 -0.80 -3.43 -11.95
CA ALA A 43 -1.80 -2.37 -11.98
C ALA A 43 -1.83 -1.64 -13.32
N GLU A 44 -0.66 -1.42 -13.96
CA GLU A 44 -0.61 -0.77 -15.28
C GLU A 44 -1.17 -1.65 -16.40
N GLN A 45 -0.99 -2.98 -16.29
CA GLN A 45 -1.46 -3.92 -17.30
C GLN A 45 -2.99 -4.10 -17.28
N VAL A 46 -3.63 -3.91 -16.12
CA VAL A 46 -5.09 -4.03 -16.00
C VAL A 46 -5.84 -2.74 -16.34
N LEU A 47 -5.19 -1.57 -16.31
CA LEU A 47 -5.78 -0.29 -16.72
C LEU A 47 -6.61 -0.32 -18.01
N PRO A 48 -6.13 -0.90 -19.14
CA PRO A 48 -6.89 -0.93 -20.39
C PRO A 48 -8.13 -1.83 -20.35
N TRP A 49 -8.25 -2.73 -19.36
CA TRP A 49 -9.39 -3.63 -19.20
C TRP A 49 -10.40 -3.12 -18.17
N LEU A 50 -10.11 -2.00 -17.53
CA LEU A 50 -10.94 -1.43 -16.48
C LEU A 50 -11.90 -0.37 -17.00
N SER A 51 -13.07 -0.35 -16.37
CA SER A 51 -14.03 0.73 -16.52
C SER A 51 -13.51 2.03 -15.92
N THR A 52 -13.94 3.18 -16.46
CA THR A 52 -13.54 4.53 -16.01
C THR A 52 -13.58 4.73 -14.47
N PRO A 53 -14.63 4.32 -13.74
CA PRO A 53 -14.64 4.42 -12.28
C PRO A 53 -13.60 3.50 -11.60
N ALA A 54 -13.40 2.29 -12.11
CA ALA A 54 -12.41 1.36 -11.56
C ALA A 54 -10.97 1.84 -11.77
N VAL A 55 -10.69 2.50 -12.91
CA VAL A 55 -9.40 3.16 -13.18
C VAL A 55 -9.14 4.29 -12.17
N ALA A 56 -10.15 5.10 -11.86
CA ALA A 56 -10.01 6.18 -10.88
C ALA A 56 -9.69 5.64 -9.47
N VAL A 57 -10.35 4.55 -9.09
CA VAL A 57 -10.12 3.84 -7.83
C VAL A 57 -8.71 3.23 -7.78
N LEU A 58 -8.26 2.57 -8.85
CA LEU A 58 -6.93 1.99 -8.91
C LEU A 58 -5.83 3.07 -8.80
N LYS A 59 -5.99 4.19 -9.52
CA LYS A 59 -5.06 5.31 -9.46
C LYS A 59 -5.04 5.99 -8.09
N SER A 60 -6.18 6.13 -7.41
CA SER A 60 -6.22 6.71 -6.07
C SER A 60 -5.48 5.83 -5.07
N TYR A 61 -5.62 4.49 -5.17
CA TYR A 61 -4.87 3.56 -4.33
C TYR A 61 -3.37 3.54 -4.66
N GLN A 62 -2.98 3.59 -5.94
CA GLN A 62 -1.57 3.77 -6.31
C GLN A 62 -0.98 5.06 -5.74
N GLN A 63 -1.72 6.18 -5.83
CA GLN A 63 -1.30 7.45 -5.24
C GLN A 63 -1.19 7.37 -3.72
N GLN A 64 -2.12 6.71 -3.04
CA GLN A 64 -2.03 6.49 -1.59
C GLN A 64 -0.82 5.63 -1.21
N LEU A 65 -0.48 4.62 -2.01
CA LEU A 65 0.71 3.79 -1.80
C LEU A 65 2.02 4.56 -2.05
N THR A 66 2.03 5.39 -3.09
CA THR A 66 3.20 6.14 -3.52
C THR A 66 3.41 7.40 -2.67
N GLN A 67 2.35 7.87 -2.02
CA GLN A 67 2.47 8.95 -1.04
C GLN A 67 3.40 8.45 0.07
N PRO A 68 4.57 9.07 0.25
CA PRO A 68 5.41 8.76 1.39
C PRO A 68 4.59 9.13 2.61
N SER A 69 4.04 8.12 3.28
CA SER A 69 3.64 8.25 4.67
C SER A 69 4.81 8.96 5.34
N ASN A 70 4.55 10.09 5.98
CA ASN A 70 5.51 10.82 6.79
C ASN A 70 5.91 9.92 7.97
N HIS A 71 6.68 8.87 7.69
CA HIS A 71 7.42 8.16 8.70
C HIS A 71 8.48 9.14 9.16
N ALA A 72 8.43 9.50 10.45
CA ALA A 72 9.44 10.34 11.06
C ALA A 72 10.81 9.73 10.76
N CYS A 73 11.53 10.35 9.82
CA CYS A 73 12.92 10.02 9.54
C CYS A 73 13.72 10.31 10.82
N ALA A 74 14.86 9.63 11.03
CA ALA A 74 15.72 9.90 12.17
C ALA A 74 16.11 11.40 12.29
N ASP A 75 16.11 12.13 11.17
CA ASP A 75 16.32 13.59 11.10
C ASP A 75 15.14 14.45 11.63
N LEU A 76 13.95 13.86 11.79
CA LEU A 76 12.75 14.49 12.34
C LEU A 76 12.47 14.07 13.79
N LEU A 77 13.30 13.18 14.35
CA LEU A 77 13.17 12.78 15.75
C LEU A 77 13.79 13.86 16.65
N PRO A 78 13.10 14.33 17.70
CA PRO A 78 13.70 15.27 18.65
C PRO A 78 14.97 14.67 19.26
N ALA A 79 15.97 15.52 19.54
CA ALA A 79 17.30 15.12 20.02
C ALA A 79 17.28 14.20 21.26
N VAL A 80 16.18 14.19 22.03
CA VAL A 80 15.95 13.25 23.15
C VAL A 80 15.91 11.78 22.69
N LEU A 81 15.49 11.49 21.47
CA LEU A 81 15.48 10.14 20.90
C LEU A 81 16.80 9.79 20.22
N VAL A 82 17.51 10.77 19.68
CA VAL A 82 18.82 10.61 19.01
C VAL A 82 19.98 10.57 20.01
N SER A 83 19.84 11.25 21.15
CA SER A 83 20.82 11.29 22.25
C SER A 83 20.09 11.33 23.60
N PRO A 84 19.53 10.19 24.03
CA PRO A 84 18.77 10.16 25.25
C PRO A 84 19.61 10.50 26.49
N PRO A 85 19.11 11.38 27.39
CA PRO A 85 19.88 11.85 28.55
C PRO A 85 20.18 10.75 29.57
N TRP A 86 19.48 9.61 29.52
CA TRP A 86 19.79 8.42 30.33
C TRP A 86 21.01 7.63 29.81
N LEU A 87 21.42 7.83 28.56
CA LEU A 87 22.66 7.25 28.01
C LEU A 87 23.90 8.02 28.50
N SER A 88 23.77 9.34 28.70
CA SER A 88 24.84 10.23 29.18
C SER A 88 25.20 10.02 30.65
N LYS A 89 24.43 9.24 31.40
CA LYS A 89 24.73 8.90 32.80
C LYS A 89 25.74 7.75 32.87
N LYS A 90 26.93 7.98 32.29
CA LYS A 90 28.11 7.15 32.51
C LYS A 90 28.40 7.20 34.01
N LYS A 91 28.18 6.08 34.69
CA LYS A 91 28.59 5.87 36.08
C LYS A 91 30.11 6.06 36.12
N ASN A 92 30.57 7.14 36.74
CA ASN A 92 31.95 7.22 37.20
C ASN A 92 32.07 6.23 38.35
N LEU A 93 32.79 5.14 38.08
CA LEU A 93 33.22 4.14 39.04
C LEU A 93 34.53 4.64 39.68
#